data_AF-A0A4Q8BE71-F1
#
_entry.id   AF-A0A4Q8BE71-F1
#
_cell.length_a   1.000
_cell.length_b   1.000
_cell.length_c   1.000
_cell.angle_alpha   90.00
_cell.angle_beta   90.00
_cell.angle_gamma   90.00
#
_symmetry.space_group_name_H-M   'P 1'
#
loop_
_entity.id
_entity.type
_entity.pdbx_description
1 polymer ?
#
loop_
_entity_poly.entity_id
_entity_poly.type
_entity_poly.pdbx_seq_one_letter_code
_entity_poly.pdbx_strand_id
1 'polypeptide(L)'
;MHRSRVHALLSDVPQDSAAQATGFWSAALGVPPRHDTDEPEFTNLPDVVPDLITAIVRRATPRPPGRRPGRPQCPVTRCTAG
;
A
#
# COMPACT_ATOMS: atom_id res chain seq x y z
N MET A 1 29.20 -14.02 -4.44
CA MET A 1 28.12 -13.89 -5.44
C MET A 1 26.82 -13.63 -4.70
N HIS A 2 26.25 -12.42 -4.82
CA HIS A 2 24.97 -12.07 -4.19
C HIS A 2 23.84 -12.80 -4.95
N ARG A 3 22.97 -13.53 -4.24
CA ARG A 3 21.86 -14.32 -4.84
C ARG A 3 20.50 -13.60 -4.80
N SER A 4 20.52 -12.28 -4.62
CA SER A 4 19.28 -11.50 -4.60
C SER A 4 18.74 -11.34 -6.02
N ARG A 5 17.43 -11.52 -6.15
CA ARG A 5 16.66 -11.24 -7.36
C ARG A 5 15.39 -10.50 -6.97
N VAL A 6 14.82 -9.77 -7.91
CA VAL A 6 13.43 -9.33 -7.79
C VAL A 6 12.56 -10.58 -7.79
N HIS A 7 11.69 -10.70 -6.80
CA HIS A 7 10.83 -11.88 -6.64
C HIS A 7 9.34 -11.55 -6.86
N ALA A 8 8.94 -10.32 -6.54
CA ALA A 8 7.55 -9.91 -6.61
C ALA A 8 7.40 -8.46 -7.10
N LEU A 9 6.33 -8.22 -7.85
CA LEU A 9 5.79 -6.92 -8.19
C LEU A 9 4.45 -6.77 -7.47
N LEU A 10 4.43 -5.90 -6.46
CA LEU A 10 3.27 -5.69 -5.61
C LEU A 10 2.71 -4.28 -5.86
N SER A 11 1.42 -4.20 -6.17
CA SER A 11 0.72 -2.93 -6.30
C SER A 11 -0.13 -2.68 -5.07
N ASP A 12 0.34 -1.78 -4.20
CA ASP A 12 -0.41 -1.35 -3.02
C ASP A 12 -1.57 -0.44 -3.44
N VAL A 13 -2.78 -0.77 -2.98
CA VAL A 13 -3.98 0.03 -3.26
C VAL A 13 -4.78 0.24 -1.98
N PRO A 14 -5.46 1.40 -1.82
CA PRO A 14 -6.45 1.59 -0.77
C PRO A 14 -7.49 0.47 -0.80
N GLN A 15 -7.90 0.00 0.38
CA GLN A 15 -8.87 -1.08 0.52
C GLN A 15 -10.15 -0.83 -0.31
N ASP A 16 -10.66 0.39 -0.30
CA ASP A 16 -11.89 0.77 -1.00
C ASP A 16 -11.73 0.78 -2.53
N SER A 17 -10.49 0.80 -3.02
CA SER A 17 -10.16 0.80 -4.46
C SER A 17 -9.69 -0.57 -4.96
N ALA A 18 -9.56 -1.57 -4.09
CA ALA A 18 -8.95 -2.86 -4.43
C ALA A 18 -9.69 -3.61 -5.55
N ALA A 19 -11.03 -3.62 -5.51
CA ALA A 19 -11.84 -4.27 -6.54
C ALA A 19 -11.70 -3.56 -7.91
N GLN A 20 -11.69 -2.23 -7.91
CA GLN A 20 -11.51 -1.43 -9.13
C GLN A 20 -10.12 -1.68 -9.75
N ALA A 21 -9.07 -1.63 -8.92
CA ALA A 21 -7.71 -1.89 -9.37
C ALA A 21 -7.56 -3.32 -9.93
N THR A 22 -8.18 -4.31 -9.29
CA THR A 22 -8.19 -5.70 -9.76
C THR A 22 -8.82 -5.81 -11.15
N GLY A 23 -10.00 -5.22 -11.34
CA GLY A 23 -10.65 -5.21 -12.65
C GLY A 23 -9.81 -4.51 -13.72
N PHE A 24 -9.23 -3.35 -13.39
CA PHE A 24 -8.35 -2.61 -14.30
C PHE A 24 -7.14 -3.44 -14.73
N TRP A 25 -6.38 -3.99 -13.78
CA TRP A 25 -5.15 -4.73 -14.10
C TRP A 25 -5.43 -6.07 -14.76
N SER A 26 -6.48 -6.79 -14.34
CA SER A 26 -6.91 -8.01 -15.02
C SER A 26 -7.24 -7.74 -16.49
N ALA A 27 -8.01 -6.67 -16.77
CA ALA A 27 -8.36 -6.30 -18.13
C ALA A 27 -7.14 -5.83 -18.95
N ALA A 28 -6.26 -5.02 -18.34
CA ALA A 28 -5.08 -4.47 -19.01
C ALA A 28 -4.03 -5.55 -19.36
N LEU A 29 -3.89 -6.56 -18.50
CA LEU A 29 -2.89 -7.63 -18.65
C LEU A 29 -3.48 -8.89 -19.29
N GLY A 30 -4.80 -8.98 -19.42
CA GLY A 30 -5.49 -10.11 -20.05
C GLY A 30 -5.48 -11.40 -19.21
N VAL A 31 -5.28 -11.30 -17.90
CA VAL A 31 -5.20 -12.45 -16.99
C VAL A 31 -6.34 -12.46 -15.98
N PRO A 32 -6.94 -13.62 -15.67
CA PRO A 32 -7.95 -13.71 -14.63
C PRO A 32 -7.31 -13.56 -13.24
N PRO A 33 -7.88 -12.74 -12.34
CA PRO A 33 -7.35 -12.58 -10.99
C PRO A 33 -7.65 -13.81 -10.15
N ARG A 34 -6.71 -14.18 -9.27
CA ARG A 34 -6.85 -15.26 -8.29
C ARG A 34 -6.75 -14.70 -6.89
N HIS A 35 -7.86 -14.73 -6.15
CA HIS A 35 -7.85 -14.41 -4.73
C HIS A 35 -7.14 -15.50 -3.94
N ASP A 36 -6.22 -15.11 -3.07
CA ASP A 36 -5.63 -16.03 -2.11
C ASP A 36 -6.57 -16.15 -0.90
N THR A 37 -6.81 -17.38 -0.45
CA THR A 37 -7.71 -17.62 0.70
C THR A 37 -6.94 -17.58 2.02
N ASP A 38 -5.65 -17.91 1.97
CA ASP A 38 -4.77 -17.93 3.14
C ASP A 38 -4.21 -16.52 3.42
N GLU A 39 -4.00 -15.73 2.38
CA GLU A 39 -3.56 -14.34 2.47
C GLU A 39 -4.56 -13.39 1.79
N PRO A 40 -5.71 -13.13 2.41
CA PRO A 40 -6.85 -12.54 1.73
C PRO A 40 -6.53 -11.16 1.18
N GLU A 41 -5.60 -10.40 1.77
CA GLU A 41 -5.14 -9.08 1.30
C GLU A 41 -4.53 -9.07 -0.11
N PHE A 42 -4.09 -10.23 -0.61
CA PHE A 42 -3.52 -10.37 -1.94
C PHE A 42 -4.56 -10.81 -2.96
N THR A 43 -4.48 -10.21 -4.14
CA THR A 43 -5.13 -10.72 -5.34
C THR A 43 -4.05 -10.93 -6.39
N ASN A 44 -3.77 -12.19 -6.70
CA ASN A 44 -2.71 -12.58 -7.62
C ASN A 44 -3.15 -12.40 -9.07
N LEU A 45 -2.22 -11.97 -9.91
CA LEU A 45 -2.36 -11.89 -11.36
C LEU A 45 -1.31 -12.86 -11.95
N PRO A 46 -1.66 -14.15 -12.09
CA PRO A 46 -0.69 -15.17 -12.47
C PRO A 46 -0.16 -14.95 -13.89
N ASP A 47 1.07 -15.40 -14.12
CA ASP A 47 1.69 -15.49 -15.45
C ASP A 47 1.85 -14.18 -16.23
N VAL A 48 1.68 -13.02 -15.58
CA VAL A 48 1.91 -11.69 -16.18
C VAL A 48 3.40 -11.47 -16.48
N VAL A 49 4.26 -11.81 -15.51
CA VAL A 49 5.71 -11.72 -15.65
C VAL A 49 6.30 -13.08 -15.24
N PRO A 50 7.04 -13.76 -16.14
CA PRO A 50 7.69 -15.01 -15.80
C PRO A 50 8.57 -14.87 -14.55
N ASP A 51 8.50 -15.87 -13.67
CA ASP A 51 9.29 -15.97 -12.43
C ASP A 51 9.08 -14.88 -11.37
N LEU A 52 8.10 -13.97 -11.57
CA LEU A 52 7.71 -12.96 -10.60
C LEU A 52 6.29 -13.17 -10.10
N ILE A 53 6.12 -13.08 -8.78
CA ILE A 53 4.79 -12.95 -8.19
C ILE A 53 4.26 -11.57 -8.54
N THR A 54 3.11 -11.51 -9.22
CA THR A 54 2.43 -10.24 -9.50
C THR A 54 1.11 -10.22 -8.73
N ALA A 55 0.94 -9.25 -7.85
CA ALA A 55 -0.24 -9.18 -7.00
C ALA A 55 -0.65 -7.74 -6.67
N ILE A 56 -1.95 -7.58 -6.44
CA ILE A 56 -2.53 -6.37 -5.87
C ILE A 56 -2.68 -6.60 -4.38
N VAL A 57 -2.16 -5.67 -3.58
CA VAL A 57 -2.21 -5.71 -2.12
C VAL A 57 -3.16 -4.65 -1.64
N ARG A 58 -4.27 -5.04 -1.00
CA ARG A 58 -5.15 -4.05 -0.37
C ARG A 58 -4.58 -3.61 0.97
N ARG A 59 -4.49 -2.31 1.17
CA ARG A 59 -4.02 -1.71 2.42
C ARG A 59 -5.10 -0.82 3.01
N ALA A 60 -5.24 -0.88 4.33
CA ALA A 60 -6.06 0.09 5.05
C ALA A 60 -5.50 1.49 4.80
N THR A 61 -6.36 2.42 4.38
CA THR A 61 -5.96 3.83 4.25
C THR A 61 -5.55 4.31 5.65
N PRO A 62 -4.33 4.85 5.83
CA PRO A 62 -3.94 5.39 7.11
C PRO A 62 -4.95 6.46 7.53
N ARG A 63 -5.50 6.33 8.74
CA ARG A 63 -6.29 7.41 9.32
C ARG A 63 -5.41 8.67 9.32
N PRO A 64 -5.84 9.78 8.69
CA PRO A 64 -5.05 11.00 8.69
C PRO A 64 -4.72 11.37 10.14
N PRO A 65 -3.51 11.86 10.44
CA PRO A 65 -3.19 12.28 11.79
C PRO A 65 -4.24 13.30 12.21
N GLY A 66 -4.96 13.00 13.29
CA GLY A 66 -5.91 13.95 13.85
C GLY A 66 -5.19 15.27 14.08
N ARG A 67 -5.82 16.39 13.69
CA ARG A 67 -5.29 17.73 13.96
C ARG A 67 -4.92 17.77 15.44
N ARG A 68 -3.63 17.75 15.78
CA ARG A 68 -3.20 17.92 17.17
C ARG A 68 -3.84 19.24 17.64
N PRO A 69 -4.59 19.27 18.74
CA PRO A 69 -5.05 20.54 19.29
C PRO A 69 -3.82 21.44 19.43
N GLY A 70 -3.91 22.63 18.84
CA GLY A 70 -2.78 23.54 18.68
C GLY A 70 -2.05 23.67 20.01
N ARG A 71 -0.77 23.32 20.02
CA ARG A 71 0.10 23.60 21.16
C ARG A 71 0.03 25.13 21.34
N PRO A 72 -0.43 25.66 22.49
CA PRO A 72 -0.39 27.10 22.70
C PRO A 72 1.06 27.53 22.51
N GLN A 73 1.29 28.45 21.57
CA GLN A 73 2.60 29.04 21.37
C GLN A 73 2.94 29.76 22.68
N CYS A 74 3.90 29.24 23.44
CA CYS A 74 4.47 30.01 24.53
C CYS A 74 5.07 31.29 23.91
N PRO A 75 4.61 32.49 24.28
CA PRO A 75 5.26 33.71 23.81
C PRO A 75 6.71 33.70 24.33
N VAL A 76 7.65 33.96 23.44
CA VAL A 76 9.11 33.95 23.67
C VAL A 76 9.55 34.98 24.73
N THR A 77 8.64 35.81 25.23
CA THR A 77 8.92 36.96 26.12
C THR A 77 9.11 36.62 27.60
N ARG A 78 9.20 35.36 28.01
CA ARG A 78 9.57 34.98 29.40
C ARG A 78 10.75 33.99 29.44
N CYS A 79 11.94 34.47 29.07
CA CYS A 79 13.20 33.78 29.41
C CYS A 79 14.24 34.72 30.04
N THR A 80 13.86 35.89 30.56
CA THR A 80 14.78 36.76 31.33
C THR A 80 14.23 37.04 32.72
N ALA A 81 14.47 36.11 33.63
CA ALA A 81 14.60 36.35 35.07
C ALA A 81 15.11 35.06 35.73
N GLY A 82 16.35 35.07 36.19
CA GLY A 82 17.04 33.95 36.84
C GLY A 82 18.53 34.07 36.66
#